data_AF-C7T5D5-F1
#
_entry.id   AF-C7T5D5-F1
#
_cell.length_a   1.000
_cell.length_b   1.000
_cell.length_c   1.000
_cell.angle_alpha   90.00
_cell.angle_beta   90.00
_cell.angle_gamma   90.00
#
_symmetry.space_group_name_H-M   'P 1'
#
loop_
_entity.id
_entity.type
_entity.pdbx_description
1 polymer ?
#
loop_
_entity_poly.entity_id
_entity_poly.type
_entity_poly.pdbx_seq_one_letter_code
_entity_poly.pdbx_strand_id
1 'polypeptide(L)'
;SNLCALEIEACNNPHLNLRVDYQGECKQQNQCPTLCTQQYDPVCGADGKTYGNSCELGVASCNNPQLNLKIAYKGACNFPQQQT
;
A
#
# COMPACT_ATOMS: atom_id res chain seq x y z
N SER A 1 17.96 18.66 6.93
CA SER A 1 17.64 18.36 8.33
C SER A 1 18.66 17.39 8.90
N ASN A 2 18.95 17.44 10.19
CA ASN A 2 19.89 16.52 10.86
C ASN A 2 19.19 15.84 12.06
N LEU A 3 19.90 14.96 12.77
CA LEU A 3 19.34 14.24 13.91
C LEU A 3 18.88 15.17 15.03
N CYS A 4 19.61 16.25 15.33
CA CYS A 4 19.25 17.21 16.36
C CYS A 4 17.91 17.90 16.08
N ALA A 5 17.61 18.21 14.82
CA ALA A 5 16.31 18.75 14.43
C ALA A 5 15.16 17.76 14.71
N LEU A 6 15.40 16.45 14.58
CA LEU A 6 14.42 15.41 14.89
C LEU A 6 14.21 15.24 16.40
N GLU A 7 15.29 15.35 17.19
CA GLU A 7 15.24 15.29 18.66
C GLU A 7 14.42 16.44 19.26
N ILE A 8 14.55 17.65 18.72
CA ILE A 8 13.74 18.81 19.14
C ILE A 8 12.25 18.55 18.88
N GLU A 9 11.90 17.98 17.72
CA GLU A 9 10.52 17.67 17.37
C GLU A 9 9.93 16.61 18.32
N ALA A 10 10.70 15.58 18.65
CA ALA A 10 10.31 14.56 19.61
C ALA A 10 10.10 15.16 21.02
N CYS A 11 10.94 16.13 21.43
CA CYS A 11 10.77 16.85 22.70
C CYS A 11 9.49 17.69 22.74
N ASN A 12 9.13 18.34 21.63
CA ASN A 12 7.93 19.17 21.53
C ASN A 12 6.65 18.35 21.42
N ASN A 13 6.74 17.10 20.97
CA ASN A 13 5.59 16.22 20.74
C ASN A 13 5.74 14.88 21.48
N PRO A 14 5.70 14.86 22.82
CA PRO A 14 5.96 13.65 23.61
C PRO A 14 4.94 12.52 23.38
N HIS A 15 3.78 12.82 22.79
CA HIS A 15 2.77 11.83 22.44
C HIS A 15 3.05 11.15 21.09
N LEU A 16 3.91 11.75 20.26
CA LEU A 16 4.36 11.17 19.01
C LEU A 16 5.63 10.39 19.36
N ASN A 17 5.57 9.05 19.39
CA ASN A 17 6.73 8.19 19.63
C ASN A 17 7.70 8.23 18.44
N LEU A 18 8.31 9.39 18.24
CA LEU A 18 9.09 9.73 17.06
C LEU A 18 10.51 9.18 17.22
N ARG A 19 10.92 8.41 16.22
CA ARG A 19 12.23 7.77 16.14
C ARG A 19 12.71 7.74 14.70
N VAL A 20 14.01 7.65 14.51
CA VAL A 20 14.58 7.40 13.17
C VAL A 20 14.18 5.99 12.75
N ASP A 21 13.47 5.88 11.62
CA ASP A 21 13.17 4.59 10.99
C ASP A 21 14.35 4.13 10.11
N TYR A 22 14.80 5.01 9.20
CA TYR A 22 15.99 4.79 8.37
C TYR A 22 16.73 6.09 8.09
N GLN A 23 17.99 5.96 7.68
CA GLN A 23 18.83 7.10 7.31
C GLN A 23 18.55 7.54 5.87
N GLY A 24 18.56 8.86 5.63
CA GLY A 24 18.29 9.47 4.33
C GLY A 24 16.98 10.25 4.31
N GLU A 25 16.59 10.70 3.12
CA GLU A 25 15.30 11.39 2.95
C GLU A 25 14.14 10.40 3.06
N CYS A 26 13.07 10.81 3.74
CA CYS A 26 11.82 10.05 3.72
C CYS A 26 11.34 9.93 2.28
N LYS A 27 11.37 8.71 1.73
CA LYS A 27 10.69 8.44 0.47
C LYS A 27 9.21 8.56 0.73
N GLN A 28 8.54 9.54 0.11
CA GLN A 28 7.09 9.61 0.19
C GLN A 28 6.53 8.28 -0.34
N GLN A 29 5.76 7.59 0.50
CA GLN A 29 4.97 6.42 0.08
C GLN A 29 3.94 6.79 -1.01
N ASN A 30 3.79 8.08 -1.33
CA ASN A 30 2.91 8.61 -2.36
C ASN A 30 3.34 8.30 -3.80
N GLN A 31 4.51 7.68 -4.02
CA GLN A 31 4.89 7.22 -5.36
C GLN A 31 4.33 5.82 -5.60
N CYS A 32 3.02 5.75 -5.78
CA CYS A 32 2.39 4.54 -6.28
C CYS A 32 2.80 4.31 -7.74
N PRO A 33 3.10 3.06 -8.14
CA PRO A 33 3.36 2.77 -9.54
C PRO A 33 2.17 3.26 -10.38
N THR A 34 2.45 3.97 -11.47
CA THR A 34 1.40 4.43 -12.40
C THR A 34 1.35 3.58 -13.66
N LEU A 35 2.35 2.74 -13.87
CA LEU A 35 2.50 1.90 -15.05
C LEU A 35 2.38 0.44 -14.66
N CYS A 36 1.46 -0.26 -15.33
CA CYS A 36 1.33 -1.70 -15.31
C CYS A 36 1.43 -2.23 -16.74
N THR A 37 1.92 -3.46 -16.88
CA THR A 37 1.81 -4.20 -18.13
C THR A 37 0.35 -4.42 -18.47
N GLN A 38 -0.02 -4.39 -19.75
CA GLN A 38 -1.38 -4.71 -20.21
C GLN A 38 -1.66 -6.23 -20.27
N GLN A 39 -0.80 -7.05 -19.67
CA GLN A 39 -1.00 -8.48 -19.59
C GLN A 39 -2.22 -8.77 -18.71
N TYR A 40 -3.17 -9.52 -19.26
CA TYR A 40 -4.34 -9.98 -18.51
C TYR A 40 -3.99 -11.26 -17.74
N ASP A 41 -3.92 -11.15 -16.42
CA ASP A 41 -3.68 -12.24 -15.47
C ASP A 41 -4.48 -11.95 -14.19
N PRO A 42 -5.81 -12.14 -14.23
CA PRO A 42 -6.72 -11.53 -13.27
C PRO A 42 -6.49 -12.03 -11.84
N VAL A 43 -6.72 -11.16 -10.87
CA VAL A 43 -6.66 -11.49 -9.44
C VAL A 43 -7.90 -10.96 -8.73
N CYS A 44 -8.37 -11.69 -7.72
CA CYS A 44 -9.45 -11.23 -6.86
C CYS A 44 -8.86 -10.52 -5.65
N GLY A 45 -9.28 -9.28 -5.41
CA GLY A 45 -8.94 -8.52 -4.22
C GLY A 45 -9.74 -8.97 -3.00
N ALA A 46 -9.20 -8.73 -1.80
CA ALA A 46 -9.90 -8.94 -0.53
C ALA A 46 -11.14 -8.05 -0.37
N ASP A 47 -11.26 -7.00 -1.19
CA ASP A 47 -12.43 -6.14 -1.33
C ASP A 47 -13.51 -6.72 -2.28
N GLY A 48 -13.28 -7.93 -2.81
CA GLY A 48 -14.19 -8.63 -3.72
C GLY A 48 -14.19 -8.10 -5.15
N LYS A 49 -13.23 -7.25 -5.53
CA LYS A 49 -13.09 -6.74 -6.90
C LYS A 49 -12.04 -7.52 -7.69
N THR A 50 -12.33 -7.76 -8.96
CA THR A 50 -11.36 -8.30 -9.91
C THR A 50 -10.45 -7.19 -10.41
N TYR A 51 -9.15 -7.44 -10.38
CA TYR A 51 -8.12 -6.61 -11.00
C TYR A 51 -7.55 -7.32 -12.23
N GLY A 52 -7.21 -6.59 -13.29
CA GLY A 52 -6.73 -7.17 -14.55
C GLY A 52 -5.41 -7.90 -14.41
N ASN A 53 -4.59 -7.48 -13.44
CA ASN A 53 -3.43 -8.21 -12.97
C ASN A 53 -3.01 -7.78 -11.55
N SER A 54 -1.99 -8.46 -11.01
CA SER A 54 -1.41 -8.15 -9.69
C SER A 54 -0.81 -6.75 -9.59
N CYS A 55 -0.32 -6.17 -10.70
CA CYS A 55 0.18 -4.80 -10.71
C CYS A 55 -0.96 -3.81 -10.48
N GLU A 56 -2.08 -3.94 -11.20
CA GLU A 56 -3.24 -3.05 -11.05
C GLU A 56 -3.80 -3.09 -9.61
N LEU A 57 -3.86 -4.26 -8.98
CA LEU A 57 -4.22 -4.37 -7.56
C LEU A 57 -3.20 -3.65 -6.66
N GLY A 58 -1.91 -3.83 -6.92
CA GLY A 58 -0.85 -3.15 -6.16
C GLY A 58 -0.93 -1.63 -6.26
N VAL A 59 -1.24 -1.10 -7.44
CA VAL A 59 -1.48 0.34 -7.64
C VAL A 59 -2.70 0.81 -6.86
N ALA A 60 -3.81 0.07 -6.91
CA ALA A 60 -5.01 0.40 -6.15
C ALA A 60 -4.78 0.35 -4.62
N SER A 61 -4.01 -0.63 -4.15
CA SER A 61 -3.64 -0.81 -2.74
C SER A 61 -2.72 0.32 -2.26
N CYS A 62 -1.73 0.69 -3.07
CA CYS A 62 -0.85 1.81 -2.76
C CYS A 62 -1.60 3.14 -2.72
N ASN A 63 -2.49 3.40 -3.69
CA ASN A 63 -3.24 4.66 -3.76
C ASN A 63 -4.26 4.79 -2.61
N ASN A 64 -4.64 3.69 -1.96
CA ASN A 64 -5.61 3.66 -0.87
C ASN A 64 -5.14 2.77 0.29
N PRO A 65 -4.11 3.18 1.06
CA PRO A 65 -3.53 2.34 2.13
C PRO A 65 -4.55 1.91 3.20
N GLN A 66 -5.59 2.73 3.40
CA GLN A 66 -6.67 2.48 4.35
C GLN A 66 -7.54 1.26 3.98
N LEU A 67 -7.54 0.83 2.71
CA LEU A 67 -8.29 -0.36 2.29
C LEU A 67 -7.62 -1.67 2.71
N ASN A 68 -6.34 -1.64 3.11
CA ASN A 68 -5.53 -2.83 3.39
C ASN A 68 -5.71 -3.90 2.29
N LEU A 69 -5.76 -3.45 1.03
CA LEU A 69 -6.13 -4.24 -0.11
C LEU A 69 -5.03 -5.26 -0.42
N LYS A 70 -5.40 -6.55 -0.38
CA LYS A 70 -4.53 -7.68 -0.68
C LYS A 70 -5.18 -8.57 -1.72
N ILE A 71 -4.38 -9.37 -2.42
CA ILE A 71 -4.90 -10.46 -3.25
C ILE A 71 -5.57 -11.49 -2.33
N ALA A 72 -6.84 -11.79 -2.57
CA ALA A 72 -7.56 -12.90 -1.96
C ALA A 72 -7.17 -14.22 -2.63
N TYR A 73 -7.29 -14.29 -3.97
CA TYR A 73 -6.91 -15.45 -4.76
C TYR A 73 -6.60 -15.07 -6.22
N LYS A 74 -5.93 -15.98 -6.94
CA LYS A 74 -5.66 -15.84 -8.38
C LYS A 74 -6.90 -16.17 -9.20
N GLY A 75 -7.12 -15.44 -10.29
CA GLY A 75 -8.32 -15.49 -11.11
C GLY A 75 -9.26 -14.32 -10.83
N ALA A 76 -10.23 -14.12 -11.72
CA ALA A 76 -11.28 -13.14 -11.50
C ALA A 76 -12.12 -13.50 -10.26
N CYS A 77 -12.61 -12.50 -9.54
CA CYS A 77 -13.61 -12.72 -8.51
C CYS A 77 -14.85 -13.35 -9.16
N ASN A 78 -15.13 -14.58 -8.79
CA ASN A 78 -16.30 -15.31 -9.24
C ASN A 78 -17.20 -15.51 -8.04
N PHE A 79 -17.95 -14.46 -7.68
CA PHE A 79 -19.04 -14.63 -6.72
C PHE A 79 -20.29 -15.06 -7.50
N PRO A 80 -20.87 -16.20 -7.11
CA PRO A 80 -22.06 -16.14 -6.28
C PRO A 80 -21.81 -16.95 -5.01
N GLN A 81 -21.70 -16.26 -3.86
CA GLN A 81 -21.35 -16.86 -2.57
C GLN A 81 -19.90 -17.36 -2.49
N GLN A 82 -19.32 -17.18 -1.31
CA GLN A 82 -18.16 -17.94 -0.87
C GLN A 82 -18.44 -19.44 -1.04
N GLN A 83 -17.69 -20.11 -1.90
CA GLN A 83 -17.55 -21.57 -1.92
C GLN A 83 -16.10 -21.80 -2.33
N THR A 84 -15.18 -22.23 -1.47
CA THR A 84 -15.25 -23.14 -0.30
C THR A 84 -14.18 -22.78 0.72
#